data_AF-A0A967S1S4-F1
#
_entry.id   AF-A0A967S1S4-F1
#
_cell.length_a   1.000
_cell.length_b   1.000
_cell.length_c   1.000
_cell.angle_alpha   90.00
_cell.angle_beta   90.00
_cell.angle_gamma   90.00
#
_symmetry.space_group_name_H-M   'P 1'
#
loop_
_entity.id
_entity.type
_entity.pdbx_description
1 polymer ?
#
loop_
_entity_poly.entity_id
_entity_poly.type
_entity_poly.pdbx_seq_one_letter_code
_entity_poly.pdbx_strand_id
1 'polypeptide(L)' 'IKGGAAGGGYSQVVPMADLNLHFTGDFHAITSAHNLLSAMLDNHIWRPNSLGIDVRRVTWPRTVDMNDRALRHIVVGCGG' A
#
# COMPACT_ATOMS: atom_id res chain seq x y z
N ILE A 1 -9.87 -11.89 -11.93
CA ILE A 1 -11.03 -12.56 -11.27
C ILE A 1 -12.07 -11.47 -11.00
N LYS A 2 -13.36 -11.71 -11.28
CA LYS A 2 -14.41 -10.69 -11.09
C LYS A 2 -14.72 -10.52 -9.58
N GLY A 3 -14.73 -9.27 -9.11
CA GLY A 3 -15.03 -8.92 -7.72
C GLY A 3 -16.53 -8.94 -7.43
N GLY A 4 -16.91 -9.58 -6.32
CA GLY A 4 -18.29 -9.68 -5.85
C GLY A 4 -18.30 -9.85 -4.33
N ALA A 5 -17.73 -8.89 -3.60
CA ALA A 5 -17.53 -8.99 -2.16
C ALA A 5 -18.79 -8.67 -1.33
N ALA A 6 -19.78 -8.00 -1.93
CA ALA A 6 -20.92 -7.41 -1.25
C ALA A 6 -22.25 -8.18 -1.44
N GLY A 7 -22.19 -9.52 -1.40
CA GLY A 7 -23.36 -10.40 -1.51
C GLY A 7 -23.71 -10.83 -2.95
N GLY A 8 -24.92 -11.37 -3.15
CA GLY A 8 -25.39 -11.88 -4.44
C GLY A 8 -26.86 -12.29 -4.44
N GLY A 9 -27.51 -12.25 -5.62
CA GLY A 9 -28.94 -12.53 -5.75
C GLY A 9 -29.82 -11.42 -5.16
N TYR A 10 -30.83 -11.78 -4.35
CA TYR A 10 -31.78 -10.83 -3.75
C TYR A 10 -31.26 -10.14 -2.47
N SER A 11 -30.09 -10.52 -1.96
CA SER A 11 -29.47 -9.91 -0.77
C SER A 11 -28.08 -9.41 -1.12
N GLN A 12 -28.00 -8.12 -1.45
CA GLN A 12 -26.76 -7.45 -1.85
C GLN A 12 -26.70 -6.03 -1.29
N VAL A 13 -25.49 -5.58 -0.95
CA VAL A 13 -25.24 -4.18 -0.60
C VAL A 13 -25.02 -3.40 -1.89
N VAL A 14 -25.75 -2.30 -2.05
CA VAL A 14 -25.70 -1.41 -3.22
C VAL A 14 -25.27 -0.01 -2.78
N PRO A 15 -24.57 0.76 -3.63
CA PRO A 15 -24.24 0.48 -5.04
C PRO A 15 -22.94 -0.32 -5.24
N MET A 16 -23.02 -1.44 -5.98
CA MET A 16 -21.87 -2.33 -6.23
C MET A 16 -20.74 -1.71 -7.07
N ALA A 17 -21.05 -0.77 -7.96
CA ALA A 17 -20.06 -0.12 -8.82
C ALA A 17 -19.09 0.74 -7.99
N ASP A 18 -19.64 1.51 -7.04
CA ASP A 18 -18.84 2.35 -6.16
C ASP A 18 -18.06 1.49 -5.16
N LEU A 19 -18.71 0.47 -4.57
CA LEU A 19 -18.08 -0.44 -3.63
C LEU A 19 -16.88 -1.22 -4.19
N ASN A 20 -16.93 -1.62 -5.46
CA ASN A 20 -15.86 -2.42 -6.08
C ASN A 20 -14.72 -1.60 -6.69
N LEU A 21 -14.87 -0.28 -6.77
CA LEU A 21 -13.86 0.60 -7.38
C LEU A 21 -13.15 1.41 -6.29
N HIS A 22 -13.60 2.64 -6.05
CA HIS A 22 -12.92 3.55 -5.12
C HIS A 22 -13.74 3.84 -3.88
N PHE A 23 -15.05 3.55 -3.92
CA PHE A 23 -16.03 3.90 -2.91
C PHE A 23 -15.78 5.32 -2.38
N THR A 24 -15.61 5.46 -1.06
CA THR A 24 -15.31 6.71 -0.36
C THR A 24 -13.83 7.13 -0.39
N GLY A 25 -12.95 6.30 -0.94
CA GLY A 25 -11.51 6.54 -1.03
C GLY A 25 -10.71 6.07 0.19
N ASP A 26 -11.29 5.29 1.10
CA ASP A 26 -10.63 4.86 2.33
C ASP A 26 -9.34 4.04 2.06
N PHE A 27 -9.33 3.18 1.05
CA PHE A 27 -8.11 2.48 0.63
C PHE A 27 -7.05 3.40 0.07
N HIS A 28 -7.43 4.49 -0.62
CA HIS A 28 -6.47 5.50 -1.07
C HIS A 28 -5.86 6.25 0.11
N ALA A 29 -6.66 6.60 1.11
CA ALA A 29 -6.19 7.24 2.32
C ALA A 29 -5.22 6.35 3.11
N ILE A 30 -5.56 5.06 3.30
CA ILE A 30 -4.70 4.07 3.95
C ILE A 30 -3.40 3.87 3.16
N THR A 31 -3.49 3.72 1.82
CA THR A 31 -2.33 3.55 0.95
C THR A 31 -1.39 4.76 1.04
N SER A 32 -1.94 5.97 1.05
CA SER A 32 -1.19 7.22 1.18
C SER A 32 -0.46 7.31 2.52
N ALA A 33 -1.15 7.02 3.62
CA ALA A 33 -0.54 7.03 4.96
C ALA A 33 0.57 5.97 5.11
N HIS A 34 0.32 4.75 4.62
CA HIS A 34 1.28 3.66 4.69
C HIS A 34 2.57 3.98 3.91
N ASN A 35 2.42 4.48 2.69
CA ASN A 35 3.56 4.82 1.84
C ASN A 35 4.27 6.11 2.26
N LEU A 36 3.58 7.03 2.93
CA LEU A 36 4.21 8.21 3.55
C LEU A 36 5.20 7.77 4.63
N LEU A 37 4.83 6.81 5.48
CA LEU A 37 5.76 6.29 6.50
C LEU A 37 6.97 5.61 5.85
N SER A 38 6.76 4.81 4.79
CA SER A 38 7.87 4.20 4.03
C SER A 38 8.81 5.27 3.44
N ALA A 39 8.26 6.36 2.90
CA ALA A 39 9.05 7.46 2.36
C ALA A 39 9.81 8.23 3.47
N MET A 40 9.17 8.47 4.61
CA MET A 40 9.80 9.13 5.76
C MET A 40 10.94 8.29 6.35
N LEU A 41 10.76 6.97 6.41
CA LEU A 41 11.78 6.02 6.86
C LEU A 41 13.02 6.09 5.97
N ASP A 42 12.85 5.97 4.65
CA ASP A 42 13.96 6.05 3.70
C ASP A 42 14.64 7.44 3.74
N ASN A 43 13.86 8.51 3.86
CA ASN A 43 14.40 9.87 4.02
C ASN A 43 15.19 10.04 5.33
N HIS A 44 14.79 9.38 6.43
CA HIS A 44 15.55 9.40 7.68
C HIS A 44 16.89 8.67 7.54
N ILE A 45 16.90 7.52 6.85
CA ILE A 45 18.11 6.74 6.57
C ILE A 45 19.07 7.50 5.64
N TRP A 46 18.53 8.23 4.66
CA TRP A 46 19.31 9.03 3.70
C TRP A 46 19.98 10.25 4.34
N ARG A 47 19.30 10.90 5.28
CA ARG A 47 19.85 11.97 6.11
C ARG A 47 20.76 11.37 7.19
N PRO A 48 21.35 12.16 8.12
CA PRO A 48 22.05 11.57 9.24
C PRO A 48 21.12 10.59 9.99
N ASN A 49 21.39 9.29 9.84
CA ASN A 49 20.63 8.18 10.40
C ASN A 49 20.84 8.12 11.92
N SER A 50 20.33 9.12 12.63
CA SER A 50 20.54 9.31 14.06
C SER A 50 19.93 8.19 14.91
N LEU A 51 18.92 7.49 14.37
CA LEU A 51 18.32 6.32 15.00
C LEU A 51 19.11 5.03 14.77
N GLY A 52 20.16 5.05 13.93
CA GLY A 52 21.00 3.88 13.67
C GLY A 52 20.24 2.72 13.02
N ILE A 53 19.27 3.02 12.17
CA ILE A 53 18.41 2.02 11.52
C ILE A 53 19.26 1.13 10.59
N ASP A 54 19.21 -0.18 10.82
CA ASP A 54 19.79 -1.19 9.93
C ASP A 54 18.78 -1.53 8.83
N VAL A 55 19.10 -1.13 7.59
CA VAL A 55 18.26 -1.35 6.39
C VAL A 55 17.89 -2.82 6.17
N ARG A 56 18.72 -3.76 6.62
CA ARG A 56 18.48 -5.21 6.46
C ARG A 56 17.42 -5.75 7.41
N ARG A 57 17.03 -4.95 8.40
CA ARG A 57 16.08 -5.31 9.47
C ARG A 57 14.78 -4.51 9.39
N VAL A 58 14.62 -3.67 8.37
CA VAL A 58 13.36 -2.95 8.13
C VAL A 58 12.26 -3.95 7.79
N THR A 59 11.21 -3.96 8.62
CA THR A 59 10.04 -4.83 8.43
C THR A 59 8.86 -4.11 7.80
N TRP A 60 8.91 -2.77 7.71
CA TRP A 60 7.82 -1.95 7.17
C TRP A 60 7.86 -1.94 5.62
N PRO A 61 6.83 -2.46 4.93
CA PRO A 61 6.84 -2.53 3.46
C PRO A 61 6.29 -1.24 2.81
N ARG A 62 6.14 -1.29 1.48
CA ARG A 62 5.26 -0.38 0.72
C ARG A 62 4.00 -1.13 0.31
N THR A 63 2.92 -0.40 0.02
CA THR A 63 1.64 -1.01 -0.37
C THR A 63 1.04 -0.36 -1.62
N VAL A 64 0.29 -1.15 -2.37
CA VAL A 64 -0.53 -0.70 -3.51
C VAL A 64 -1.77 -1.56 -3.58
N ASP A 65 -2.93 -0.94 -3.83
CA ASP A 65 -4.18 -1.66 -4.09
C ASP A 65 -4.22 -2.13 -5.56
N MET A 66 -3.32 -3.05 -5.90
CA MET A 66 -3.18 -3.61 -7.24
C MET A 66 -2.68 -5.04 -7.17
N ASN A 67 -3.16 -5.89 -8.07
CA ASN A 67 -2.66 -7.25 -8.24
C ASN A 67 -1.34 -7.25 -9.01
N ASP A 68 -0.26 -6.76 -8.39
CA ASP A 68 1.07 -6.69 -8.99
C ASP A 68 2.06 -7.64 -8.32
N ARG A 69 2.38 -8.76 -9.00
CA ARG A 69 3.35 -9.75 -8.51
C ARG A 69 4.80 -9.26 -8.59
N ALA A 70 5.11 -8.26 -9.42
CA ALA A 70 6.49 -7.80 -9.62
C ALA A 70 7.03 -7.09 -8.38
N LEU A 71 6.15 -6.53 -7.55
CA LEU A 71 6.50 -5.76 -6.36
C LEU A 71 6.72 -6.61 -5.09
N ARG A 72 6.60 -7.95 -5.17
CA ARG A 72 6.76 -8.84 -4.00
C ARG A 72 8.15 -8.79 -3.38
N HIS A 73 9.17 -8.68 -4.22
CA HIS A 73 10.57 -8.60 -3.81
C HIS A 73 11.31 -7.64 -4.74
N ILE A 74 11.71 -6.49 -4.20
CA ILE A 74 12.36 -5.43 -4.96
C ILE A 74 13.56 -4.89 -4.20
N VAL A 75 14.50 -4.29 -4.94
CA VAL A 75 15.57 -3.46 -4.38
C VAL A 75 15.26 -2.01 -4.74
N VAL A 76 15.32 -1.11 -3.76
CA VAL A 76 15.06 0.33 -3.92
C VAL A 76 16.29 1.14 -3.52
N GLY A 77 16.30 2.44 -3.84
CA GLY A 77 17.41 3.33 -3.52
C GLY A 77 18.67 3.10 -4.36
N CYS A 78 18.53 2.54 -5.56
CA CYS A 78 19.61 2.43 -6.52
C CYS A 78 19.88 3.79 -7.20
N GLY A 79 21.12 4.03 -7.64
CA GLY A 79 21.45 5.17 -8.51
C GLY A 79 22.52 6.13 -8.01
N GLY A 80 22.89 6.06 -6.72
CA GLY A 80 23.90 6.95 -6.13
C GLY A 80 23.35 8.32 -5.77
#